data_AF-R7AYT2-F1
#
_entry.id   AF-R7AYT2-F1
#
_cell.length_a   1.000
_cell.length_b   1.000
_cell.length_c   1.000
_cell.angle_alpha   90.00
_cell.angle_beta   90.00
_cell.angle_gamma   90.00
#
_symmetry.space_group_name_H-M   'P 1'
#
loop_
_entity.id
_entity.type
_entity.pdbx_description
1 polymer ?
#
loop_
_entity_poly.entity_id
_entity_poly.type
_entity_poly.pdbx_seq_one_letter_code
_entity_poly.pdbx_strand_id
1 'polypeptide(L)'
;MAGRKSDFTLTKLDDLFSTQEQRDEEKLSKIRDIPLTEIDDFPDHPFKVRDDEDMAQLVESIKERGIITPATVRQKEDGRYELISGHRRKRACELAGFDTLRCEVVELNRDEATILMVESNYQRSQIIPRSCAQIRRL
;
A
#
# COMPACT_ATOMS: atom_id res chain seq x y z
N MET A 1 43.88 -24.91 12.37
CA MET A 1 43.29 -23.84 11.56
C MET A 1 41.83 -23.70 11.96
N ALA A 2 41.42 -22.50 12.38
CA ALA A 2 40.13 -22.24 13.01
C ALA A 2 38.97 -22.38 12.01
N GLY A 3 37.98 -23.21 12.36
CA GLY A 3 36.73 -23.33 11.61
C GLY A 3 35.89 -22.07 11.79
N ARG A 4 35.58 -21.41 10.68
CA ARG A 4 34.69 -20.25 10.61
C ARG A 4 33.26 -20.72 10.91
N LYS A 5 32.80 -20.54 12.15
CA LYS A 5 31.37 -20.66 12.48
C LYS A 5 30.66 -19.49 11.80
N SER A 6 29.85 -19.79 10.80
CA SER A 6 28.94 -18.82 10.20
C SER A 6 27.73 -18.67 11.12
N ASP A 7 27.68 -17.57 11.86
CA ASP A 7 26.50 -17.15 12.62
C ASP A 7 25.42 -16.68 11.65
N PHE A 8 24.76 -17.62 10.96
CA PHE A 8 23.48 -17.38 10.32
C PHE A 8 22.43 -17.38 11.42
N THR A 9 22.09 -16.19 11.91
CA THR A 9 21.01 -15.93 12.85
C THR A 9 19.71 -16.62 12.38
N LEU A 10 19.25 -17.57 13.20
CA LEU A 10 18.12 -18.49 12.98
C LEU A 10 16.73 -17.83 12.82
N THR A 11 16.63 -16.50 12.77
CA THR A 11 15.36 -15.77 12.66
C THR A 11 14.59 -16.06 11.36
N LYS A 12 15.22 -16.67 10.34
CA LYS A 12 14.62 -16.84 9.01
C LYS A 12 13.91 -18.18 8.76
N LEU A 13 14.01 -19.17 9.65
CA LEU A 13 13.43 -20.49 9.38
C LEU A 13 11.93 -20.56 9.73
N ASP A 14 11.50 -19.90 10.81
CA ASP A 14 10.07 -19.84 11.19
C ASP A 14 9.23 -19.00 10.20
N ASP A 15 9.81 -17.94 9.62
CA ASP A 15 9.14 -17.08 8.61
C ASP A 15 8.76 -17.82 7.31
N LEU A 16 9.44 -18.93 7.02
CA LEU A 16 9.20 -19.74 5.83
C LEU A 16 8.05 -20.76 6.01
N PHE A 17 7.65 -21.03 7.26
CA PHE A 17 6.59 -22.00 7.59
C PHE A 17 5.31 -21.35 8.15
N SER A 18 5.24 -20.02 8.24
CA SER A 18 3.98 -19.34 8.57
C SER A 18 2.93 -19.55 7.48
N THR A 19 1.71 -19.93 7.89
CA THR A 19 0.62 -20.14 6.94
C THR A 19 0.25 -18.81 6.29
N GLN A 20 -0.23 -18.85 5.04
CA GLN A 20 -0.69 -17.66 4.32
C GLN A 20 -1.73 -16.88 5.17
N GLU A 21 -2.58 -17.61 5.90
CA GLU A 21 -3.58 -17.07 6.81
C GLU A 21 -2.98 -16.26 7.96
N GLN A 22 -1.91 -16.73 8.62
CA GLN A 22 -1.25 -16.00 9.71
C GLN A 22 -0.60 -14.69 9.22
N ARG A 23 -0.01 -14.72 8.03
CA ARG A 23 0.61 -13.53 7.41
C ARG A 23 -0.43 -12.48 7.01
N ASP A 24 -1.60 -12.94 6.56
CA ASP A 24 -2.71 -12.07 6.18
C ASP A 24 -3.43 -11.50 7.42
N GLU A 25 -3.54 -12.26 8.51
CA GLU A 25 -4.06 -11.79 9.81
C GLU A 25 -3.18 -10.70 10.44
N GLU A 26 -1.85 -10.87 10.42
CA GLU A 26 -0.92 -9.84 10.90
C GLU A 26 -1.02 -8.54 10.09
N LYS A 27 -1.19 -8.63 8.76
CA LYS A 27 -1.44 -7.46 7.90
C LYS A 27 -2.77 -6.79 8.22
N LEU A 28 -3.84 -7.57 8.39
CA LEU A 28 -5.16 -7.07 8.77
C LEU A 28 -5.14 -6.31 10.10
N SER A 29 -4.31 -6.74 11.06
CA SER A 29 -4.15 -6.06 12.35
C SER A 29 -3.62 -4.62 12.27
N LYS A 30 -2.93 -4.28 11.16
CA LYS A 30 -2.32 -2.96 10.93
C LYS A 30 -3.17 -2.03 10.07
N ILE A 31 -4.36 -2.45 9.64
CA ILE A 31 -5.28 -1.63 8.86
C ILE A 31 -6.15 -0.79 9.80
N ARG A 32 -6.16 0.53 9.59
CA ARG A 32 -6.94 1.50 10.36
C ARG A 32 -7.52 2.57 9.44
N ASP A 33 -8.65 3.15 9.84
CA ASP A 33 -9.20 4.32 9.17
C ASP A 33 -8.57 5.58 9.75
N ILE A 34 -7.92 6.37 8.91
CA ILE A 34 -7.14 7.55 9.32
C ILE A 34 -7.77 8.80 8.71
N PRO A 35 -7.96 9.89 9.47
CA PRO A 35 -8.45 11.15 8.93
C PRO A 35 -7.54 11.68 7.82
N LEU A 36 -8.11 12.14 6.71
CA LEU A 36 -7.34 12.69 5.58
C LEU A 36 -6.44 13.88 5.99
N THR A 37 -6.85 14.64 7.02
CA THR A 37 -6.09 15.76 7.58
C THR A 37 -4.79 15.34 8.26
N GLU A 38 -4.70 14.09 8.71
CA GLU A 38 -3.52 13.54 9.38
C GLU A 38 -2.53 12.89 8.40
N ILE A 39 -2.93 12.74 7.12
CA ILE A 39 -2.16 12.08 6.06
C ILE A 39 -1.47 13.12 5.17
N ASP A 40 -0.16 13.28 5.38
CA ASP A 40 0.72 14.02 4.50
C ASP A 40 1.06 13.20 3.24
N ASP A 41 1.25 13.87 2.11
CA ASP A 41 1.77 13.23 0.90
C ASP A 41 3.28 13.01 1.02
N PHE A 42 3.80 11.96 0.37
CA PHE A 42 5.24 11.72 0.34
C PHE A 42 5.96 12.85 -0.41
N PRO A 43 7.00 13.47 0.18
CA PRO A 43 7.73 14.56 -0.46
C PRO A 43 8.40 14.07 -1.76
N ASP A 44 8.36 14.89 -2.80
CA ASP A 44 8.96 14.62 -4.11
C ASP A 44 8.44 13.33 -4.79
N HIS A 45 7.18 12.96 -4.56
CA HIS A 45 6.59 11.79 -5.19
C HIS A 45 6.64 11.90 -6.73
N PRO A 46 7.35 10.99 -7.44
CA PRO A 46 7.62 11.13 -8.86
C PRO A 46 6.39 10.89 -9.74
N PHE A 47 5.37 10.20 -9.21
CA PHE A 47 4.14 9.91 -9.93
C PHE A 47 3.03 10.87 -9.50
N LYS A 48 2.53 11.69 -10.43
CA LYS A 48 1.43 12.61 -10.14
C LYS A 48 0.08 11.94 -10.29
N VAL A 49 -0.86 12.33 -9.43
CA VAL A 49 -2.27 11.97 -9.57
C VAL A 49 -2.86 12.68 -10.80
N ARG A 50 -3.61 11.94 -11.60
CA ARG A 50 -4.33 12.46 -12.77
C ARG A 50 -5.82 12.34 -12.50
N ASP A 51 -6.54 13.44 -12.70
CA ASP A 51 -8.00 13.49 -12.63
C ASP A 51 -8.55 13.15 -14.04
N ASP A 52 -8.47 11.87 -14.40
CA ASP A 52 -8.94 11.28 -15.66
C ASP A 52 -10.31 10.59 -15.50
N GLU A 53 -10.87 10.05 -16.58
CA GLU A 53 -12.16 9.31 -16.53
C GLU A 53 -12.11 8.13 -15.55
N ASP A 54 -10.96 7.44 -15.45
CA ASP A 54 -10.73 6.37 -14.49
C ASP A 54 -10.83 6.86 -13.04
N MET A 55 -10.49 8.13 -12.77
CA MET A 55 -10.68 8.74 -11.44
C MET A 55 -12.16 8.88 -11.12
N ALA A 56 -12.98 9.33 -12.07
CA ALA A 56 -14.41 9.45 -11.86
C ALA A 56 -15.06 8.09 -11.56
N GLN A 57 -14.64 7.03 -12.25
CA GLN A 57 -15.07 5.67 -11.96
C GLN A 57 -14.65 5.20 -10.56
N LEU A 58 -13.41 5.52 -10.14
CA LEU A 58 -12.92 5.19 -8.81
C LEU A 58 -13.72 5.92 -7.70
N VAL A 59 -14.05 7.20 -7.92
CA VAL A 59 -14.89 7.99 -7.01
C VAL A 59 -16.26 7.36 -6.85
N GLU A 60 -16.91 6.97 -7.96
CA GLU A 60 -18.23 6.34 -7.92
C GLU A 60 -18.17 4.99 -7.19
N SER A 61 -17.16 4.16 -7.49
CA SER A 61 -16.95 2.90 -6.79
C SER A 61 -16.74 3.08 -5.29
N ILE A 62 -16.04 4.13 -4.86
CA ILE A 62 -15.82 4.43 -3.45
C ILE A 62 -17.12 4.88 -2.78
N LYS A 63 -17.97 5.64 -3.48
CA LYS A 63 -19.30 6.02 -2.96
C LYS A 63 -20.22 4.81 -2.78
N GLU A 64 -20.23 3.89 -3.73
CA GLU A 64 -21.11 2.71 -3.69
C GLU A 64 -20.64 1.65 -2.67
N ARG A 65 -19.35 1.36 -2.63
CA ARG A 65 -18.79 0.18 -1.94
C ARG A 65 -17.78 0.50 -0.85
N GLY A 66 -17.41 1.77 -0.71
CA GLY A 66 -16.32 2.20 0.17
C GLY A 66 -14.94 1.83 -0.38
N ILE A 67 -13.93 2.01 0.47
CA ILE A 67 -12.53 1.72 0.14
C ILE A 67 -12.25 0.24 0.41
N ILE A 68 -12.23 -0.56 -0.66
CA ILE A 68 -11.97 -2.01 -0.58
C ILE A 68 -10.49 -2.27 -0.30
N THR A 69 -9.61 -1.62 -1.05
CA THR A 69 -8.16 -1.82 -0.91
C THR A 69 -7.56 -0.68 -0.09
N PRO A 70 -6.94 -0.97 1.06
CA PRO A 70 -6.34 0.06 1.89
C PRO A 70 -5.20 0.77 1.15
N ALA A 71 -5.00 2.05 1.46
CA ALA A 71 -3.78 2.78 1.12
C ALA A 71 -2.63 2.36 2.05
N THR A 72 -1.38 2.60 1.67
CA THR A 72 -0.23 2.27 2.52
C THR A 72 0.37 3.56 3.05
N VAL A 73 0.44 3.67 4.37
CA VAL A 73 0.99 4.84 5.06
C VAL A 73 2.10 4.44 6.00
N ARG A 74 3.01 5.37 6.25
CA ARG A 74 4.05 5.29 7.25
C ARG A 74 3.73 6.23 8.40
N GLN A 75 4.00 5.82 9.64
CA GLN A 75 3.92 6.72 10.78
C GLN A 75 5.20 7.56 10.90
N LYS A 76 5.06 8.88 11.03
CA LYS A 76 6.15 9.83 11.27
C LYS A 76 6.42 9.96 12.78
N GLU A 77 7.60 10.46 13.14
CA GLU A 77 7.98 10.75 14.53
C GLU A 77 7.03 11.77 15.19
N ASP A 78 6.50 12.73 14.41
CA ASP A 78 5.53 13.74 14.87
C ASP A 78 4.12 13.18 15.13
N GLY A 79 3.91 11.86 14.97
CA GLY A 79 2.60 11.21 15.12
C GLY A 79 1.67 11.31 13.91
N ARG A 80 2.05 12.08 12.88
CA ARG A 80 1.33 12.17 11.59
C ARG A 80 1.63 10.98 10.68
N TYR A 81 0.83 10.82 9.63
CA TYR A 81 1.02 9.76 8.64
C TYR A 81 1.55 10.31 7.33
N GLU A 82 2.39 9.53 6.66
CA GLU A 82 2.96 9.83 5.34
C GLU A 82 2.47 8.80 4.33
N LEU A 83 1.86 9.25 3.24
CA LEU A 83 1.27 8.37 2.24
C LEU A 83 2.33 7.82 1.29
N ILE A 84 2.66 6.52 1.42
CA ILE A 84 3.62 5.87 0.52
C ILE A 84 2.94 5.49 -0.80
N SER A 85 1.75 4.87 -0.71
CA SER A 85 1.01 4.40 -1.88
C SER A 85 -0.50 4.58 -1.70
N GLY A 86 -1.20 4.79 -2.82
CA GLY A 86 -2.64 5.05 -2.81
C GLY A 86 -3.03 6.52 -3.01
N HIS A 87 -2.14 7.37 -3.54
CA HIS A 87 -2.41 8.78 -3.85
C HIS A 87 -3.72 9.02 -4.63
N ARG A 88 -4.04 8.14 -5.61
CA ARG A 88 -5.32 8.23 -6.33
C ARG A 88 -6.54 7.93 -5.45
N ARG A 89 -6.41 7.05 -4.45
CA ARG A 89 -7.51 6.74 -3.52
C ARG A 89 -7.72 7.88 -2.55
N LYS A 90 -6.64 8.49 -2.01
CA LYS A 90 -6.74 9.71 -1.20
C LYS A 90 -7.51 10.79 -1.97
N ARG A 91 -7.10 11.08 -3.21
CA ARG A 91 -7.79 12.03 -4.09
C ARG A 91 -9.25 11.65 -4.35
N ALA A 92 -9.53 10.38 -4.63
CA ALA A 92 -10.90 9.94 -4.86
C ALA A 92 -11.78 10.05 -3.60
N CYS A 93 -11.22 9.85 -2.41
CA CYS A 93 -11.93 10.06 -1.13
C CYS A 93 -12.23 11.54 -0.90
N GLU A 94 -11.27 12.43 -1.18
CA GLU A 94 -11.49 13.89 -1.15
C GLU A 94 -12.64 14.29 -2.09
N LEU A 95 -12.65 13.77 -3.32
CA LEU A 95 -13.69 14.05 -4.31
C LEU A 95 -15.05 13.39 -3.96
N ALA A 96 -15.03 12.25 -3.28
CA ALA A 96 -16.22 11.54 -2.83
C ALA A 96 -16.82 12.15 -1.54
N GLY A 97 -16.09 13.01 -0.84
CA GLY A 97 -16.52 13.63 0.42
C GLY A 97 -16.36 12.73 1.64
N PHE A 98 -15.40 11.80 1.62
CA PHE A 98 -15.06 10.98 2.79
C PHE A 98 -14.00 11.70 3.63
N ASP A 99 -14.17 11.71 4.96
CA ASP A 99 -13.22 12.34 5.88
C ASP A 99 -12.05 11.42 6.25
N THR A 100 -12.22 10.11 6.08
CA THR A 100 -11.28 9.07 6.48
C THR A 100 -10.84 8.21 5.31
N LEU A 101 -9.57 7.80 5.31
CA LEU A 101 -9.00 6.86 4.35
C LEU A 101 -8.60 5.58 5.09
N ARG A 102 -9.07 4.44 4.59
CA ARG A 102 -8.64 3.12 5.07
C ARG A 102 -7.17 2.89 4.69
N CYS A 103 -6.31 2.74 5.68
CA CYS A 103 -4.86 2.70 5.50
C CYS A 103 -4.22 1.53 6.26
N GLU A 104 -3.24 0.87 5.66
CA GLU A 104 -2.30 -0.03 6.32
C GLU A 104 -1.12 0.79 6.84
N VAL A 105 -0.90 0.76 8.15
CA VAL A 105 0.21 1.45 8.80
C VAL A 105 1.43 0.54 8.83
N VAL A 106 2.50 0.98 8.18
CA VAL A 106 3.78 0.26 8.14
C VAL A 106 4.87 1.09 8.83
N GLU A 107 5.62 0.42 9.70
CA GLU A 107 6.80 0.99 10.35
C GLU A 107 7.99 0.78 9.41
N LEU A 108 8.40 1.83 8.70
CA LEU A 108 9.52 1.83 7.76
C LEU A 108 10.39 3.04 7.99
N ASN A 109 11.66 2.96 7.59
CA ASN A 109 12.52 4.12 7.47
C ASN A 109 12.26 4.85 6.14
N ARG A 110 12.77 6.09 5.99
CA ARG A 110 12.54 6.91 4.78
C ARG A 110 13.07 6.23 3.51
N ASP A 111 14.22 5.57 3.59
CA ASP A 111 14.84 4.86 2.47
C ASP A 111 14.00 3.65 2.07
N GLU A 112 13.52 2.87 3.04
CA GLU A 112 12.64 1.73 2.82
C GLU A 112 11.29 2.14 2.23
N ALA A 113 10.71 3.25 2.72
CA ALA A 113 9.49 3.83 2.18
C ALA A 113 9.67 4.26 0.71
N THR A 114 10.85 4.80 0.36
CA THR A 114 11.17 5.17 -1.02
C THR A 114 11.25 3.94 -1.92
N ILE A 115 11.88 2.86 -1.45
CA ILE A 115 11.95 1.58 -2.17
C ILE A 115 10.54 1.03 -2.40
N LEU A 116 9.71 1.00 -1.35
CA LEU A 116 8.34 0.49 -1.43
C LEU A 116 7.44 1.33 -2.34
N MET A 117 7.59 2.66 -2.31
CA MET A 117 6.91 3.57 -3.23
C MET A 117 7.21 3.20 -4.68
N VAL A 118 8.48 3.09 -5.03
CA VAL A 118 8.93 2.74 -6.39
C VAL A 118 8.46 1.34 -6.78
N GLU A 119 8.59 0.37 -5.87
CA GLU A 119 8.17 -1.01 -6.11
C GLU A 119 6.66 -1.11 -6.35
N SER A 120 5.84 -0.42 -5.55
CA SER A 120 4.38 -0.44 -5.71
C SER A 120 3.93 0.13 -7.06
N ASN A 121 4.65 1.14 -7.58
CA ASN A 121 4.40 1.67 -8.91
C ASN A 121 4.88 0.72 -10.02
N TYR A 122 6.05 0.10 -9.83
CA TYR A 122 6.60 -0.87 -10.76
C TYR A 122 5.70 -2.10 -10.92
N GLN A 123 5.19 -2.65 -9.81
CA GLN A 123 4.23 -3.75 -9.81
C GLN A 123 2.97 -3.36 -10.60
N ARG A 124 2.43 -2.15 -10.42
CA ARG A 124 1.28 -1.66 -11.21
C ARG A 124 1.58 -1.64 -12.72
N SER A 125 2.78 -1.22 -13.12
CA SER A 125 3.19 -1.15 -14.53
C SER A 125 3.34 -2.54 -15.17
N GLN A 126 3.72 -3.54 -14.39
CA GLN A 126 3.83 -4.94 -14.86
C GLN A 126 2.49 -5.66 -14.92
N ILE A 127 1.47 -5.20 -14.17
CA ILE A 127 0.10 -5.72 -14.24
C ILE A 127 -0.66 -5.10 -15.43
N ILE A 128 -0.01 -4.98 -16.60
CA ILE A 128 -0.73 -4.98 -17.89
C ILE A 128 -0.78 -6.45 -18.30
N PRO A 129 -1.85 -7.19 -17.98
CA PRO A 129 -1.87 -8.61 -18.26
C PRO A 129 -2.00 -8.77 -19.76
N ARG A 130 -0.98 -9.35 -20.41
CA ARG A 130 -1.14 -10.06 -21.69
C ARG A 130 -2.17 -11.22 -21.59
N SER A 131 -2.82 -11.42 -20.43
CA SER A 131 -3.79 -12.45 -20.11
C SER A 131 -5.25 -11.97 -19.93
N CYS A 132 -5.58 -10.67 -20.08
CA CYS A 132 -6.99 -10.22 -20.10
C CYS A 132 -7.68 -10.36 -21.47
N ALA A 133 -7.14 -11.15 -22.40
CA ALA A 133 -7.80 -11.48 -23.66
C ALA A 133 -8.80 -12.65 -23.55
N GLN A 134 -8.89 -13.36 -22.41
CA GLN A 134 -9.63 -14.63 -22.34
C GLN A 134 -10.57 -14.75 -21.13
N ILE A 135 -11.25 -13.69 -20.71
CA ILE A 135 -12.42 -13.81 -19.80
C ILE A 135 -13.59 -12.97 -20.35
N ARG A 136 -13.95 -13.23 -21.61
CA ARG A 136 -15.26 -12.88 -22.18
C ARG A 136 -15.71 -14.01 -23.10
N ARG A 137 -16.03 -15.16 -22.51
CA ARG A 137 -16.84 -16.22 -23.11
C ARG A 137 -17.59 -16.95 -21.99
N LEU A 138 -18.77 -16.45 -21.66
CA LEU A 138 -20.03 -17.19 -21.62
C LEU A 138 -21.14 -16.20 -22.01
#